data_AF-A0A2M7D706-F1
#
_entry.id   AF-A0A2M7D706-F1
#
_cell.length_a   1.000
_cell.length_b   1.000
_cell.length_c   1.000
_cell.angle_alpha   90.00
_cell.angle_beta   90.00
_cell.angle_gamma   90.00
#
_symmetry.space_group_name_H-M   'P 1'
#
loop_
_entity.id
_entity.type
_entity.pdbx_description
1 polymer ?
#
loop_
_entity_poly.entity_id
_entity_poly.type
_entity_poly.pdbx_seq_one_letter_code
_entity_poly.pdbx_strand_id
1 'polypeptide(L)'
;MTKKKIIISILVLAALFSAAYFYYTDFYIKSTQTDKIYTKEDFPKALEKMSEETFEKSLKDLNYQYEMLAQDDHIYIRWNNIGILKKRLKDYDGAVEAWQNAIASNPDQYLAFGNLADLYLFDLGEYDKAEEYYLKVLSMDKHNYNNYFGVAALYRYNLTDRKDQVEYWMLEGAKNNPDQAEAYYLYLANYFYQDGGSLAKARTYSQKTLELDPNLKSQLPNL
;
A
#
# COMPACT_ATOMS: atom_id res chain seq x y z
N MET A 1 -24.88 -39.02 -22.90
CA MET A 1 -24.58 -37.58 -22.78
C MET A 1 -23.14 -37.34 -23.22
N THR A 2 -22.86 -36.43 -24.15
CA THR A 2 -21.50 -36.27 -24.73
C THR A 2 -20.54 -35.61 -23.73
N LYS A 3 -19.25 -35.98 -23.74
CA LYS A 3 -18.21 -35.40 -22.85
C LYS A 3 -18.25 -33.87 -22.79
N LYS A 4 -18.54 -33.21 -23.91
CA LYS A 4 -18.68 -31.76 -24.02
C LYS A 4 -19.84 -31.19 -23.18
N LYS A 5 -20.98 -31.89 -23.11
CA LYS A 5 -22.12 -31.49 -22.26
C LYS A 5 -21.78 -31.62 -20.76
N ILE A 6 -21.04 -32.66 -20.38
CA ILE A 6 -20.60 -32.87 -18.99
C ILE A 6 -19.65 -31.75 -18.55
N ILE A 7 -18.67 -31.39 -19.39
CA ILE A 7 -17.72 -30.31 -19.09
C ILE A 7 -18.45 -28.96 -18.94
N ILE A 8 -19.39 -28.66 -19.85
CA ILE A 8 -20.19 -27.42 -19.76
C ILE A 8 -21.02 -27.40 -18.48
N SER A 9 -21.66 -28.51 -18.10
CA SER A 9 -22.44 -28.59 -16.86
C SER A 9 -21.58 -28.40 -15.61
N ILE A 10 -20.35 -28.94 -15.58
CA ILE A 10 -19.41 -28.74 -14.46
C ILE A 10 -18.99 -27.27 -14.36
N LEU A 11 -18.68 -26.61 -15.48
CA LEU A 11 -18.30 -25.20 -15.49
C LEU A 11 -19.44 -24.28 -15.02
N VAL A 12 -20.68 -24.57 -15.43
CA VAL A 12 -21.86 -23.82 -14.97
C VAL A 12 -22.10 -24.02 -13.47
N LEU A 13 -21.97 -25.25 -12.97
CA LEU A 13 -22.10 -25.54 -11.54
C LEU A 13 -21.00 -24.84 -10.72
N ALA A 14 -19.76 -24.84 -11.20
CA ALA A 14 -18.65 -24.14 -10.55
C ALA A 14 -18.89 -22.62 -10.49
N ALA A 15 -19.37 -22.03 -11.59
CA ALA A 15 -19.70 -20.59 -11.65
C ALA A 15 -20.87 -20.21 -10.73
N LEU A 16 -21.90 -21.06 -10.63
CA LEU A 16 -23.02 -20.86 -9.71
C LEU A 16 -22.58 -21.00 -8.25
N PHE A 17 -21.69 -21.95 -7.94
CA PHE A 17 -21.14 -22.10 -6.60
C PHE A 17 -20.26 -20.92 -6.20
N SER A 18 -19.43 -20.40 -7.12
CA SER A 18 -18.62 -19.21 -6.87
C SER A 18 -19.50 -17.96 -6.69
N ALA A 19 -20.58 -17.82 -7.46
CA ALA A 19 -21.50 -16.70 -7.33
C ALA A 19 -22.31 -16.78 -6.02
N ALA A 20 -22.78 -17.97 -5.63
CA ALA A 20 -23.47 -18.19 -4.37
C ALA A 20 -22.54 -18.02 -3.16
N TYR A 21 -21.30 -18.49 -3.26
CA TYR A 21 -20.27 -18.28 -2.24
C TYR A 21 -19.95 -16.79 -2.09
N PHE A 22 -19.70 -16.09 -3.20
CA PHE A 22 -19.46 -14.64 -3.22
C PHE A 22 -20.65 -13.87 -2.61
N TYR A 23 -21.89 -14.20 -3.01
CA TYR A 23 -23.09 -13.58 -2.46
C TYR A 23 -23.26 -13.87 -0.96
N TYR A 24 -23.02 -15.11 -0.53
CA TYR A 24 -23.08 -15.49 0.87
C TYR A 24 -22.01 -14.76 1.69
N THR A 25 -20.77 -14.71 1.21
CA THR A 25 -19.69 -14.00 1.92
C THR A 25 -19.92 -12.50 1.94
N ASP A 26 -20.35 -11.89 0.83
CA ASP A 26 -20.63 -10.46 0.76
C ASP A 26 -21.79 -10.08 1.69
N PHE A 27 -22.90 -10.84 1.66
CA PHE A 27 -24.04 -10.62 2.55
C PHE A 27 -23.71 -10.88 4.03
N TYR A 28 -23.04 -11.99 4.34
CA TYR A 28 -22.76 -12.39 5.71
C TYR A 28 -21.69 -11.50 6.37
N ILE A 29 -20.61 -11.16 5.66
CA ILE A 29 -19.57 -10.24 6.16
C ILE A 29 -20.15 -8.83 6.33
N LYS A 30 -20.95 -8.33 5.38
CA LYS A 30 -21.67 -7.05 5.55
C LYS A 30 -22.56 -7.09 6.80
N SER A 31 -23.36 -8.14 6.99
CA SER A 31 -24.33 -8.21 8.10
C SER A 31 -23.72 -8.35 9.50
N THR A 32 -22.53 -8.93 9.62
CA THR A 32 -21.91 -9.19 10.94
C THR A 32 -20.97 -8.07 11.41
N GLN A 33 -20.43 -7.28 10.49
CA GLN A 33 -19.49 -6.20 10.84
C GLN A 33 -20.15 -4.82 10.99
N THR A 34 -21.35 -4.59 10.44
CA THR A 34 -22.04 -3.28 10.49
C THR A 34 -22.59 -2.89 11.86
N ASP A 35 -22.81 -3.86 12.75
CA ASP A 35 -23.39 -3.62 14.08
C ASP A 35 -22.33 -3.37 15.16
N LYS A 36 -21.04 -3.44 14.81
CA LYS A 36 -19.95 -3.29 15.78
C LYS A 36 -19.72 -1.81 16.11
N ILE A 37 -20.09 -1.42 17.32
CA ILE A 37 -19.78 -0.11 17.89
C ILE A 37 -18.51 -0.25 18.75
N TYR A 38 -17.44 0.42 18.33
CA TYR A 38 -16.19 0.44 19.08
C TYR A 38 -16.23 1.48 20.20
N THR A 39 -15.57 1.17 21.31
CA THR A 39 -15.43 2.03 22.49
C THR A 39 -13.95 2.30 22.82
N LYS A 40 -13.69 3.06 23.88
CA LYS A 40 -12.32 3.33 24.36
C LYS A 40 -11.58 2.05 24.73
N GLU A 41 -12.30 1.09 25.28
CA GLU A 41 -11.81 -0.18 25.79
C GLU A 41 -11.23 -1.07 24.68
N ASP A 42 -11.66 -0.90 23.43
CA ASP A 42 -11.15 -1.65 22.27
C ASP A 42 -9.74 -1.22 21.87
N PHE A 43 -9.33 0.02 22.20
CA PHE A 43 -8.07 0.62 21.73
C PHE A 43 -7.22 1.21 22.87
N PRO A 44 -6.90 0.44 23.92
CA PRO A 44 -6.22 0.96 25.11
C PRO A 44 -4.85 1.56 24.79
N LYS A 45 -4.13 1.00 23.80
CA LYS A 45 -2.80 1.47 23.38
C LYS A 45 -2.81 2.83 22.66
N ALA A 46 -3.94 3.23 22.08
CA ALA A 46 -4.01 4.49 21.34
C ALA A 46 -3.93 5.69 22.28
N LEU A 47 -4.59 5.61 23.45
CA LEU A 47 -4.62 6.67 24.46
C LEU A 47 -3.23 6.98 25.06
N GLU A 48 -2.29 6.04 24.98
CA GLU A 48 -0.91 6.27 25.40
C GLU A 48 -0.15 7.24 24.48
N LYS A 49 -0.62 7.42 23.24
CA LYS A 49 0.14 8.10 22.16
C LYS A 49 -0.58 9.28 21.52
N MET A 50 -1.83 9.54 21.87
CA MET A 50 -2.60 10.67 21.33
C MET A 50 -3.47 11.32 22.40
N SER A 51 -3.87 12.57 22.19
CA SER A 51 -4.79 13.26 23.08
C SER A 51 -6.16 12.59 23.09
N GLU A 52 -6.88 12.68 24.22
CA GLU A 52 -8.23 12.15 24.35
C GLU A 52 -9.18 12.73 23.28
N GLU A 53 -9.05 14.01 22.95
CA GLU A 53 -9.79 14.64 21.86
C GLU A 53 -9.54 13.97 20.49
N THR A 54 -8.27 13.71 20.15
CA THR A 54 -7.90 13.07 18.89
C THR A 54 -8.39 11.62 18.85
N PHE A 55 -8.32 10.94 19.99
CA PHE A 55 -8.82 9.59 20.16
C PHE A 55 -10.32 9.53 19.92
N GLU A 56 -11.10 10.36 20.61
CA GLU A 56 -12.56 10.41 20.52
C GLU A 56 -13.02 10.74 19.10
N LYS A 57 -12.34 11.68 18.44
CA LYS A 57 -12.60 11.97 17.03
C LYS A 57 -12.35 10.74 16.15
N SER A 58 -11.24 10.04 16.35
CA SER A 58 -10.90 8.86 15.55
C SER A 58 -11.86 7.70 15.79
N LEU A 59 -12.33 7.52 17.03
CA LEU A 59 -13.34 6.53 17.39
C LEU A 59 -14.70 6.84 16.77
N LYS A 60 -15.13 8.10 16.83
CA LYS A 60 -16.35 8.57 16.17
C LYS A 60 -16.28 8.35 14.66
N ASP A 61 -15.17 8.74 14.04
CA ASP A 61 -14.95 8.58 12.59
C ASP A 61 -14.97 7.07 12.22
N LEU A 62 -14.40 6.19 13.05
CA LEU A 62 -14.38 4.74 12.84
C LEU A 62 -15.79 4.14 12.88
N ASN A 63 -16.56 4.43 13.92
CA ASN A 63 -17.93 3.94 14.07
C ASN A 63 -18.81 4.43 12.91
N TYR A 64 -18.63 5.67 12.47
CA TYR A 64 -19.31 6.18 11.29
C TYR A 64 -18.96 5.40 10.01
N GLN A 65 -17.68 5.04 9.78
CA GLN A 65 -17.34 4.22 8.61
C GLN A 65 -18.03 2.85 8.64
N TYR A 66 -18.12 2.21 9.82
CA TYR A 66 -18.79 0.91 9.98
C TYR A 66 -20.30 0.99 9.74
N GLU A 67 -20.97 2.03 10.26
CA GLU A 67 -22.40 2.27 10.02
C GLU A 67 -22.72 2.41 8.52
N MET A 68 -21.83 3.07 7.78
CA MET A 68 -22.01 3.31 6.35
C MET A 68 -21.73 2.07 5.48
N LEU A 69 -21.08 1.02 5.99
CA LEU A 69 -20.81 -0.20 5.20
C LEU A 69 -22.08 -0.85 4.65
N ALA A 70 -23.20 -0.77 5.37
CA ALA A 70 -24.48 -1.34 4.96
C ALA A 70 -25.20 -0.53 3.86
N GLN A 71 -24.79 0.73 3.65
CA GLN A 71 -25.52 1.71 2.86
C GLN A 71 -24.79 2.13 1.57
N ASP A 72 -23.55 1.65 1.37
CA ASP A 72 -22.63 2.21 0.38
C ASP A 72 -22.29 1.25 -0.77
N ASP A 73 -22.50 1.72 -2.00
CA ASP A 73 -22.13 1.03 -3.25
C ASP A 73 -20.60 0.96 -3.45
N HIS A 74 -19.83 1.81 -2.75
CA HIS A 74 -18.36 1.88 -2.79
C HIS A 74 -17.72 1.39 -1.47
N ILE A 75 -18.12 0.21 -1.04
CA ILE A 75 -17.67 -0.42 0.22
C ILE A 75 -16.14 -0.49 0.37
N TYR A 76 -15.37 -0.61 -0.72
CA TYR A 76 -13.90 -0.63 -0.68
C TYR A 76 -13.29 0.68 -0.13
N ILE A 77 -13.93 1.84 -0.36
CA ILE A 77 -13.48 3.14 0.17
C ILE A 77 -13.67 3.16 1.69
N ARG A 78 -14.79 2.61 2.18
CA ARG A 78 -15.07 2.51 3.62
C ARG A 78 -14.08 1.59 4.30
N TRP A 79 -13.85 0.41 3.75
CA TRP A 79 -12.82 -0.51 4.25
C TRP A 79 -11.43 0.11 4.27
N ASN A 80 -11.08 0.88 3.23
CA ASN A 80 -9.81 1.61 3.20
C ASN A 80 -9.69 2.63 4.34
N ASN A 81 -10.75 3.40 4.60
CA ASN A 81 -10.77 4.38 5.68
C ASN A 81 -10.78 3.72 7.07
N ILE A 82 -11.49 2.60 7.23
CA ILE A 82 -11.47 1.80 8.46
C ILE A 82 -10.05 1.35 8.75
N GLY A 83 -9.31 0.84 7.76
CA GLY A 83 -7.92 0.44 7.95
C GLY A 83 -7.02 1.60 8.39
N ILE A 84 -7.18 2.78 7.78
CA ILE A 84 -6.44 4.00 8.17
C ILE A 84 -6.74 4.39 9.62
N LEU A 85 -8.01 4.34 10.03
CA LEU A 85 -8.43 4.70 11.38
C LEU A 85 -7.96 3.68 12.42
N LYS A 86 -8.06 2.38 12.12
CA LYS A 86 -7.55 1.31 12.99
C LYS A 86 -6.03 1.37 13.15
N LYS A 87 -5.28 1.63 12.07
CA LYS A 87 -3.84 1.88 12.15
C LYS A 87 -3.52 3.05 13.09
N ARG A 88 -4.27 4.15 12.98
CA ARG A 88 -4.12 5.32 13.86
C ARG A 88 -4.38 4.96 15.31
N LEU A 89 -5.41 4.16 15.56
CA LEU A 89 -5.79 3.61 16.86
C LEU A 89 -4.89 2.44 17.32
N LYS A 90 -3.78 2.16 16.62
CA LYS A 90 -2.80 1.11 16.95
C LYS A 90 -3.38 -0.32 16.97
N ASP A 91 -4.55 -0.51 16.37
CA ASP A 91 -5.10 -1.82 16.02
C ASP A 91 -4.58 -2.23 14.64
N TYR A 92 -3.33 -2.71 14.62
CA TYR A 92 -2.67 -3.07 13.37
C TYR A 92 -3.28 -4.32 12.74
N ASP A 93 -3.68 -5.31 13.52
CA ASP A 93 -4.34 -6.52 13.01
C ASP A 93 -5.68 -6.18 12.36
N GLY A 94 -6.49 -5.35 13.02
CA GLY A 94 -7.75 -4.89 12.44
C GLY A 94 -7.54 -3.96 11.24
N ALA A 95 -6.43 -3.22 11.17
CA ALA A 95 -6.08 -2.43 9.98
C ALA A 95 -5.77 -3.35 8.78
N VAL A 96 -5.02 -4.44 9.01
CA VAL A 96 -4.76 -5.46 7.99
C VAL A 96 -6.06 -6.06 7.48
N GLU A 97 -6.94 -6.50 8.40
CA GLU A 97 -8.24 -7.08 8.03
C GLU A 97 -9.08 -6.11 7.19
N ALA A 98 -9.15 -4.85 7.60
CA ALA A 98 -9.92 -3.83 6.88
C ALA A 98 -9.36 -3.58 5.47
N TRP A 99 -8.05 -3.46 5.29
CA TRP A 99 -7.48 -3.29 3.96
C TRP A 99 -7.58 -4.55 3.09
N GLN A 100 -7.53 -5.75 3.68
CA GLN A 100 -7.82 -6.98 2.95
C GLN A 100 -9.28 -7.03 2.47
N ASN A 101 -10.23 -6.57 3.29
CA ASN A 101 -11.63 -6.42 2.86
C ASN A 101 -11.78 -5.37 1.76
N ALA A 102 -11.01 -4.27 1.79
CA ALA A 102 -11.01 -3.28 0.71
C ALA A 102 -10.53 -3.92 -0.62
N ILE A 103 -9.44 -4.69 -0.57
CA ILE A 103 -8.89 -5.42 -1.73
C ILE A 103 -9.89 -6.45 -2.26
N ALA A 104 -10.52 -7.22 -1.37
CA ALA A 104 -11.53 -8.21 -1.77
C ALA A 104 -12.75 -7.56 -2.44
N SER A 105 -13.13 -6.36 -1.99
CA SER A 105 -14.27 -5.60 -2.52
C SER A 105 -13.97 -4.92 -3.86
N ASN A 106 -12.72 -4.51 -4.08
CA ASN A 106 -12.27 -3.95 -5.36
C ASN A 106 -10.77 -4.24 -5.58
N PRO A 107 -10.43 -5.33 -6.27
CA PRO A 107 -9.04 -5.77 -6.45
C PRO A 107 -8.24 -4.89 -7.40
N ASP A 108 -8.91 -4.03 -8.20
CA ASP A 108 -8.26 -3.13 -9.16
C ASP A 108 -7.82 -1.81 -8.51
N GLN A 109 -8.17 -1.58 -7.24
CA GLN A 109 -7.80 -0.38 -6.51
C GLN A 109 -6.49 -0.59 -5.73
N TYR A 110 -5.43 0.11 -6.11
CA TYR A 110 -4.09 -0.08 -5.53
C TYR A 110 -3.89 0.56 -4.15
N LEU A 111 -4.79 1.43 -3.69
CA LEU A 111 -4.57 2.21 -2.44
C LEU A 111 -4.45 1.33 -1.20
N ALA A 112 -5.31 0.30 -1.08
CA ALA A 112 -5.26 -0.62 0.05
C ALA A 112 -3.97 -1.47 0.06
N PHE A 113 -3.42 -1.82 -1.11
CA PHE A 113 -2.13 -2.50 -1.21
C PHE A 113 -0.98 -1.61 -0.71
N GLY A 114 -0.95 -0.34 -1.14
CA GLY A 114 0.07 0.61 -0.67
C GLY A 114 0.00 0.85 0.85
N ASN A 115 -1.22 0.95 1.40
CA ASN A 115 -1.42 1.10 2.84
C ASN A 115 -0.93 -0.13 3.64
N LEU A 116 -1.17 -1.34 3.12
CA LEU A 116 -0.63 -2.57 3.71
C LEU A 116 0.91 -2.58 3.64
N ALA A 117 1.50 -2.20 2.50
CA ALA A 117 2.95 -2.13 2.36
C ALA A 117 3.57 -1.18 3.40
N ASP A 118 3.01 0.02 3.56
CA ASP A 118 3.46 1.00 4.55
C ASP A 118 3.29 0.49 5.98
N LEU A 119 2.19 -0.19 6.30
CA LEU A 119 1.99 -0.77 7.64
C LEU A 119 3.01 -1.86 7.94
N TYR A 120 3.25 -2.77 6.99
CA TYR A 120 4.24 -3.82 7.13
C TYR A 120 5.65 -3.25 7.28
N LEU A 121 5.99 -2.20 6.54
CA LEU A 121 7.28 -1.55 6.62
C LEU A 121 7.48 -0.79 7.94
N PHE A 122 6.58 0.14 8.27
CA PHE A 122 6.82 1.13 9.32
C PHE A 122 6.31 0.74 10.71
N ASP A 123 5.29 -0.10 10.80
CA ASP A 123 4.62 -0.41 12.06
C ASP A 123 4.83 -1.86 12.52
N LEU A 124 4.91 -2.83 11.58
CA LEU A 124 5.04 -4.25 11.89
C LEU A 124 6.47 -4.80 11.69
N GLY A 125 7.28 -4.16 10.84
CA GLY A 125 8.64 -4.62 10.54
C GLY A 125 8.69 -5.92 9.70
N GLU A 126 7.60 -6.27 9.02
CA GLU A 126 7.49 -7.47 8.18
C GLU A 126 7.86 -7.12 6.73
N TYR A 127 9.16 -6.94 6.50
CA TYR A 127 9.69 -6.35 5.26
C TYR A 127 9.40 -7.15 4.00
N ASP A 128 9.38 -8.48 4.06
CA ASP A 128 9.06 -9.34 2.91
C ASP A 128 7.60 -9.12 2.44
N LYS A 129 6.67 -8.93 3.38
CA LYS A 129 5.29 -8.57 3.03
C LYS A 129 5.21 -7.15 2.47
N ALA A 130 5.96 -6.21 3.05
CA ALA A 130 6.00 -4.85 2.51
C ALA A 130 6.48 -4.84 1.04
N GLU A 131 7.50 -5.63 0.72
CA GLU A 131 7.98 -5.84 -0.66
C GLU A 131 6.85 -6.38 -1.55
N GLU A 132 6.20 -7.48 -1.16
CA GLU A 132 5.11 -8.09 -1.93
C GLU A 132 4.03 -7.06 -2.29
N TYR A 133 3.56 -6.28 -1.31
CA TYR A 133 2.50 -5.30 -1.53
C TYR A 133 2.95 -4.08 -2.35
N TYR A 134 4.17 -3.56 -2.17
CA TYR A 134 4.70 -2.49 -3.03
C TYR A 134 4.86 -2.94 -4.48
N LEU A 135 5.40 -4.14 -4.71
CA LEU A 135 5.54 -4.70 -6.05
C LEU A 135 4.17 -4.96 -6.69
N LYS A 136 3.18 -5.35 -5.90
CA LYS A 136 1.80 -5.48 -6.37
C LYS A 136 1.23 -4.15 -6.84
N VAL A 137 1.44 -3.06 -6.11
CA VAL A 137 1.03 -1.71 -6.54
C VAL A 137 1.69 -1.35 -7.88
N LEU A 138 3.00 -1.52 -8.01
CA LEU A 138 3.73 -1.20 -9.25
C LEU A 138 3.31 -2.07 -10.44
N SER A 139 2.85 -3.30 -10.19
CA SER A 139 2.27 -4.16 -11.23
C SER A 139 0.90 -3.70 -11.73
N MET A 140 0.15 -2.98 -10.88
CA MET A 140 -1.19 -2.46 -11.20
C MET A 140 -1.11 -1.05 -11.80
N ASP A 141 -0.27 -0.20 -11.23
CA ASP A 141 -0.01 1.15 -11.71
C ASP A 141 1.49 1.46 -11.65
N LYS A 142 2.13 1.33 -12.81
CA LYS A 142 3.55 1.63 -13.01
C LYS A 142 3.87 3.13 -12.95
N HIS A 143 2.88 4.02 -12.94
CA HIS A 143 3.07 5.47 -12.82
C HIS A 143 2.93 5.94 -11.37
N ASN A 144 2.80 5.01 -10.41
CA ASN A 144 2.74 5.37 -9.01
C ASN A 144 4.12 5.79 -8.49
N TYR A 145 4.40 7.08 -8.61
CA TYR A 145 5.67 7.71 -8.25
C TYR A 145 6.17 7.29 -6.86
N ASN A 146 5.31 7.37 -5.83
CA ASN A 146 5.67 7.12 -4.43
C ASN A 146 6.15 5.68 -4.17
N ASN A 147 5.60 4.69 -4.89
CA ASN A 147 5.90 3.28 -4.65
C ASN A 147 7.32 2.89 -5.05
N TYR A 148 7.89 3.52 -6.09
CA TYR A 148 9.30 3.30 -6.43
C TYR A 148 10.24 3.74 -5.30
N PHE A 149 9.95 4.88 -4.65
CA PHE A 149 10.73 5.33 -3.49
C PHE A 149 10.51 4.43 -2.29
N GLY A 150 9.30 3.90 -2.08
CA GLY A 150 9.01 2.89 -1.07
C GLY A 150 9.88 1.64 -1.23
N VAL A 151 9.92 1.05 -2.43
CA VAL A 151 10.76 -0.12 -2.74
C VAL A 151 12.26 0.19 -2.57
N ALA A 152 12.73 1.31 -3.12
CA ALA A 152 14.14 1.70 -2.99
C ALA A 152 14.54 1.95 -1.53
N ALA A 153 13.69 2.60 -0.72
CA ALA A 153 13.92 2.79 0.70
C ALA A 153 13.93 1.45 1.45
N LEU A 154 12.97 0.56 1.15
CA LEU A 154 12.90 -0.78 1.73
C LEU A 154 14.19 -1.56 1.48
N TYR A 155 14.71 -1.57 0.26
CA TYR A 155 15.96 -2.27 -0.09
C TYR A 155 17.20 -1.60 0.48
N ARG A 156 17.21 -0.26 0.53
CA ARG A 156 18.33 0.50 1.07
C ARG A 156 18.49 0.28 2.57
N TYR A 157 17.39 0.25 3.32
CA TYR A 157 17.44 0.32 4.78
C TYR A 157 17.01 -0.96 5.52
N ASN A 158 16.17 -1.80 4.93
CA ASN A 158 15.55 -2.93 5.62
C ASN A 158 15.94 -4.28 5.00
N LEU A 159 15.79 -4.43 3.68
CA LEU A 159 16.19 -5.63 2.93
C LEU A 159 17.54 -5.41 2.26
N THR A 160 18.58 -5.29 3.08
CA THR A 160 19.90 -4.81 2.60
C THR A 160 20.63 -5.77 1.67
N ASP A 161 20.20 -7.04 1.61
CA ASP A 161 20.63 -8.04 0.63
C ASP A 161 20.10 -7.77 -0.79
N ARG A 162 19.13 -6.85 -0.94
CA ARG A 162 18.58 -6.36 -2.22
C ARG A 162 19.11 -4.96 -2.60
N LYS A 163 20.13 -4.44 -1.90
CA LYS A 163 20.65 -3.08 -2.14
C LYS A 163 21.08 -2.83 -3.59
N ASP A 164 21.55 -3.85 -4.29
CA ASP A 164 21.94 -3.79 -5.70
C ASP A 164 20.76 -3.44 -6.64
N GLN A 165 19.52 -3.67 -6.20
CA GLN A 165 18.31 -3.36 -6.95
C GLN A 165 17.81 -1.91 -6.79
N VAL A 166 18.39 -1.12 -5.88
CA VAL A 166 17.99 0.28 -5.65
C VAL A 166 18.11 1.11 -6.94
N GLU A 167 19.22 0.94 -7.66
CA GLU A 167 19.44 1.64 -8.93
C GLU A 167 18.41 1.24 -9.98
N TYR A 168 18.14 -0.06 -10.10
CA TYR A 168 17.16 -0.59 -11.04
C TYR A 168 15.77 0.03 -10.81
N TRP A 169 15.27 0.02 -9.56
CA TRP A 169 13.93 0.53 -9.26
C TRP A 169 13.80 2.03 -9.47
N MET A 170 14.83 2.82 -9.14
CA MET A 170 14.81 4.25 -9.44
C MET A 170 14.86 4.55 -10.93
N LEU A 171 15.61 3.77 -11.72
CA LEU A 171 15.65 3.92 -13.17
C LEU A 171 14.33 3.51 -13.84
N GLU A 172 13.69 2.44 -13.40
CA GLU A 172 12.34 2.09 -13.87
C GLU A 172 11.31 3.16 -13.46
N GLY A 173 11.45 3.76 -12.27
CA GLY A 173 10.64 4.89 -11.84
C GLY A 173 10.77 6.09 -12.79
N ALA A 174 12.00 6.52 -13.09
CA ALA A 174 12.29 7.60 -14.03
C ALA A 174 11.77 7.32 -15.45
N LYS A 175 11.85 6.07 -15.90
CA LYS A 175 11.36 5.64 -17.22
C LYS A 175 9.84 5.66 -17.31
N ASN A 176 9.13 5.24 -16.27
CA ASN A 176 7.67 5.23 -16.26
C ASN A 176 7.08 6.61 -15.89
N ASN A 177 7.87 7.48 -15.25
CA ASN A 177 7.45 8.82 -14.82
C ASN A 177 8.47 9.86 -15.33
N PRO A 178 8.57 10.08 -16.65
CA PRO A 178 9.61 10.93 -17.23
C PRO A 178 9.51 12.40 -16.79
N ASP A 179 8.30 12.87 -16.47
CA ASP A 179 8.03 14.22 -15.99
C ASP A 179 8.48 14.46 -14.53
N GLN A 180 8.92 13.40 -13.83
CA GLN A 180 9.48 13.46 -12.48
C GLN A 180 10.86 12.79 -12.41
N ALA A 181 11.50 12.55 -13.57
CA ALA A 181 12.76 11.82 -13.68
C ALA A 181 13.89 12.44 -12.83
N GLU A 182 13.87 13.76 -12.62
CA GLU A 182 14.84 14.50 -11.82
C GLU A 182 14.89 14.04 -10.37
N ALA A 183 13.75 13.69 -9.77
CA ALA A 183 13.67 13.25 -8.38
C ALA A 183 14.30 11.86 -8.20
N TYR A 184 14.14 10.96 -9.17
CA TYR A 184 14.77 9.64 -9.16
C TYR A 184 16.29 9.74 -9.32
N TYR A 185 16.78 10.60 -10.22
CA TYR A 185 18.21 10.84 -10.36
C TYR A 185 18.79 11.54 -9.12
N LEU A 186 18.05 12.46 -8.51
CA LEU A 186 18.45 13.12 -7.27
C LEU A 186 18.60 12.11 -6.13
N TYR A 187 17.67 11.16 -6.03
CA TYR A 187 17.77 10.05 -5.08
C TYR A 187 19.02 9.22 -5.34
N LEU A 188 19.28 8.83 -6.60
CA LEU A 188 20.44 8.00 -6.95
C LEU A 188 21.77 8.71 -6.71
N ALA A 189 21.86 10.01 -6.98
CA ALA A 189 23.03 10.82 -6.67
C ALA A 189 23.38 10.74 -5.18
N ASN A 190 22.38 10.97 -4.31
CA ASN A 190 22.54 10.89 -2.87
C ASN A 190 22.83 9.46 -2.38
N TYR A 191 22.12 8.46 -2.93
CA TYR A 191 22.31 7.06 -2.59
C TYR A 191 23.74 6.59 -2.89
N PHE A 192 24.26 6.85 -4.10
CA PHE A 192 25.62 6.42 -4.47
C PHE A 192 26.73 7.19 -3.74
N TYR A 193 26.45 8.42 -3.30
CA TYR A 193 27.35 9.18 -2.45
C TYR A 193 27.41 8.63 -1.02
N GLN A 194 26.27 8.24 -0.44
CA GLN A 194 26.16 7.84 0.97
C GLN A 194 26.37 6.34 1.21
N ASP A 195 25.67 5.49 0.44
CA ASP A 195 25.56 4.05 0.72
C ASP A 195 26.07 3.17 -0.43
N GLY A 196 25.80 3.56 -1.68
CA GLY A 196 26.17 2.78 -2.86
C GLY A 196 27.67 2.84 -3.18
N GLY A 197 28.42 3.74 -2.54
CA GLY A 197 29.90 3.77 -2.58
C GLY A 197 30.51 4.09 -3.95
N SER A 198 29.77 4.71 -4.87
CA SER A 198 30.25 5.00 -6.23
C SER A 198 30.17 6.49 -6.53
N LEU A 199 31.27 7.21 -6.27
CA LEU A 199 31.40 8.64 -6.59
C LEU A 199 31.20 8.92 -8.09
N ALA A 200 31.60 7.98 -8.95
CA ALA A 200 31.37 8.09 -10.39
C ALA A 200 29.87 8.11 -10.72
N LYS A 201 29.09 7.15 -10.18
CA LYS A 201 27.64 7.13 -10.35
C LYS A 201 26.97 8.33 -9.69
N ALA A 202 27.41 8.73 -8.50
CA ALA A 202 26.91 9.92 -7.84
C ALA A 202 27.06 11.17 -8.74
N ARG A 203 28.24 11.37 -9.35
CA ARG A 203 28.47 12.46 -10.33
C ARG A 203 27.58 12.34 -11.56
N THR A 204 27.46 11.13 -12.12
CA THR A 204 26.59 10.89 -13.28
C THR A 204 25.13 11.25 -12.99
N TYR A 205 24.59 10.82 -11.85
CA TYR A 205 23.20 11.11 -11.51
C TYR A 205 22.99 12.55 -11.10
N SER A 206 23.94 13.19 -10.41
CA SER A 206 23.93 14.64 -10.16
C SER A 206 23.84 15.44 -11.45
N GLN A 207 24.61 15.05 -12.47
CA GLN A 207 24.57 15.70 -13.77
C GLN A 207 23.20 15.53 -14.45
N LYS A 208 22.65 14.31 -14.47
CA LYS A 208 21.30 14.05 -15.01
C LYS A 208 20.20 14.83 -14.29
N THR A 209 20.30 14.96 -12.96
CA THR A 209 19.36 15.79 -12.19
C THR A 209 19.41 17.25 -12.64
N LEU A 210 20.61 17.84 -12.80
CA LEU A 210 20.78 19.23 -13.21
C LEU A 210 20.40 19.50 -14.67
N GLU A 211 20.52 18.49 -15.54
CA GLU A 211 20.04 18.57 -16.93
C GLU A 211 18.52 18.72 -17.01
N LEU A 212 17.79 18.11 -16.08
CA LEU A 212 16.33 18.20 -16.00
C LEU A 212 15.86 19.41 -15.17
N ASP A 213 16.48 19.66 -14.01
CA ASP A 213 16.21 20.82 -13.18
C ASP A 213 17.49 21.40 -12.53
N PRO A 214 18.05 22.49 -13.08
CA PRO A 214 19.22 23.17 -12.53
C PRO A 214 19.03 23.73 -11.11
N ASN A 215 17.80 23.95 -10.65
CA ASN A 215 17.52 24.53 -9.33
C ASN A 215 17.78 23.54 -8.19
N LEU A 216 17.91 22.24 -8.50
CA LEU A 216 18.15 21.19 -7.50
C LEU A 216 19.61 21.10 -7.03
N LYS A 217 20.51 21.97 -7.51
CA LYS A 217 21.94 21.95 -7.15
C LYS A 217 22.20 21.93 -5.65
N SER A 218 21.41 22.66 -4.86
CA SER A 218 21.56 22.72 -3.40
C SER A 218 21.17 21.41 -2.68
N GLN A 219 20.46 20.51 -3.36
CA GLN A 219 20.01 19.22 -2.83
C GLN A 219 20.94 18.07 -3.21
N LEU A 220 21.96 18.34 -4.04
CA LEU A 220 22.93 17.35 -4.48
C LEU A 220 24.10 17.20 -3.51
N PRO A 221 24.73 16.02 -3.47
CA PRO A 221 25.94 15.81 -2.67
C PRO A 221 27.08 16.73 -3.14
N ASN A 222 27.94 17.14 -2.20
CA ASN A 222 29.13 17.93 -2.50
C ASN A 222 30.25 17.01 -3.04
N LEU A 223 30.28 16.84 -4.37
CA LEU A 223 31.11 15.86 -5.09
C LEU A 223 32.43 16.41 -5.66
#